data_AF-A0A1E5H1L1-F1
#
_entry.id   AF-A0A1E5H1L1-F1
#
_cell.length_a   1.000
_cell.length_b   1.000
_cell.length_c   1.000
_cell.angle_alpha   90.00
_cell.angle_beta   90.00
_cell.angle_gamma   90.00
#
_symmetry.space_group_name_H-M   'P 1'
#
loop_
_entity.id
_entity.type
_entity.pdbx_description
1 polymer ?
#
loop_
_entity_poly.entity_id
_entity_poly.type
_entity_poly.pdbx_seq_one_letter_code
_entity_poly.pdbx_strand_id
1 'polypeptide(L)'
;MNDLLDYFSTDEYKSYLSDWCNENLLVKQEAMKITGQSLRGITQSLEKLPAFYLKDIRKTNQGNGLTRLYLKKDIENYAKTMKKGPKKKS
;
A
#
# COMPACT_ATOMS: atom_id res chain seq x y z
N MET A 1 -27.39 3.45 21.34
CA MET A 1 -27.25 3.01 19.93
C MET A 1 -25.99 3.65 19.39
N ASN A 2 -24.84 3.01 19.63
CA ASN A 2 -23.56 3.32 18.96
C ASN A 2 -22.60 2.11 18.97
N ASP A 3 -23.15 0.88 19.01
CA ASP A 3 -22.41 -0.37 19.15
C ASP A 3 -21.34 -0.57 18.06
N LEU A 4 -21.53 0.02 16.87
CA LEU A 4 -20.54 -0.01 15.79
C LEU A 4 -19.31 0.86 16.10
N LEU A 5 -19.50 2.06 16.65
CA LEU A 5 -18.39 2.94 17.02
C LEU A 5 -17.62 2.37 18.21
N ASP A 6 -18.32 1.73 19.14
CA ASP A 6 -17.69 1.05 20.27
C ASP A 6 -16.90 -0.17 19.78
N TYR A 7 -17.44 -0.96 18.84
CA TYR A 7 -16.73 -2.08 18.21
C TYR A 7 -15.45 -1.62 17.50
N PHE A 8 -15.51 -0.55 16.70
CA PHE A 8 -14.33 0.00 16.01
C PHE A 8 -13.32 0.66 16.96
N SER A 9 -13.71 0.92 18.21
CA SER A 9 -12.83 1.47 19.23
C SER A 9 -12.14 0.39 20.07
N THR A 10 -12.54 -0.88 19.92
CA THR A 10 -11.92 -2.02 20.61
C THR A 10 -10.46 -2.21 20.21
N ASP A 11 -9.66 -2.70 21.15
CA ASP A 11 -8.26 -3.02 20.89
C ASP A 11 -8.10 -4.20 19.94
N GLU A 12 -9.07 -5.12 19.93
CA GLU A 12 -9.14 -6.22 18.97
C GLU A 12 -9.27 -5.68 17.52
N TYR A 13 -10.19 -4.75 17.29
CA TYR A 13 -10.35 -4.15 15.96
C TYR A 13 -9.12 -3.34 15.53
N LYS A 14 -8.49 -2.59 16.46
CA LYS A 14 -7.23 -1.88 16.17
C LYS A 14 -6.10 -2.85 15.82
N SER A 15 -6.00 -3.98 16.52
CA SER A 15 -5.03 -5.04 16.21
C SER A 15 -5.28 -5.61 14.81
N TYR A 16 -6.53 -5.99 14.54
CA TYR A 16 -6.94 -6.48 13.23
C TYR A 16 -6.60 -5.49 12.11
N LEU A 17 -6.90 -4.20 12.29
CA LEU A 17 -6.56 -3.16 11.32
C LEU A 17 -5.05 -3.02 11.13
N SER A 18 -4.27 -3.08 12.21
CA SER A 18 -2.81 -3.03 12.16
C SER A 18 -2.25 -4.19 11.33
N ASP A 19 -2.70 -5.42 11.59
CA ASP A 19 -2.28 -6.62 10.87
C ASP A 19 -2.68 -6.54 9.40
N TRP A 20 -3.95 -6.16 9.14
CA TRP A 20 -4.44 -5.96 7.79
C TRP A 20 -3.60 -4.93 7.02
N CYS A 21 -3.26 -3.80 7.65
CA CYS A 21 -2.40 -2.79 7.04
C CYS A 21 -1.00 -3.35 6.72
N ASN A 22 -0.39 -4.09 7.65
CA ASN A 22 0.94 -4.67 7.44
C ASN A 22 0.98 -5.69 6.29
N GLU A 23 -0.10 -6.45 6.11
CA GLU A 23 -0.20 -7.48 5.07
C GLU A 23 -0.54 -6.89 3.69
N ASN A 24 -1.36 -5.84 3.66
CA ASN A 24 -1.99 -5.35 2.43
C ASN A 24 -1.43 -4.02 1.95
N LEU A 25 -0.72 -3.24 2.78
CA LEU A 25 -0.18 -1.95 2.40
C LEU A 25 1.34 -1.98 2.29
N LEU A 26 1.82 -1.46 1.17
CA LEU A 26 3.24 -1.45 0.84
C LEU A 26 3.78 -0.03 0.79
N VAL A 27 4.99 0.17 1.30
CA VAL A 27 5.79 1.35 0.97
C VAL A 27 6.38 1.22 -0.44
N LYS A 28 6.82 2.35 -1.00
CA LYS A 28 7.45 2.42 -2.33
C LYS A 28 8.58 1.40 -2.50
N GLN A 29 9.43 1.22 -1.50
CA GLN A 29 10.55 0.28 -1.53
C GLN A 29 10.10 -1.18 -1.64
N GLU A 30 8.99 -1.55 -1.02
CA GLU A 30 8.41 -2.89 -1.11
C GLU A 30 7.78 -3.10 -2.49
N ALA A 31 7.08 -2.08 -3.00
CA ALA A 31 6.53 -2.11 -4.36
C ALA A 31 7.63 -2.34 -5.43
N MET A 32 8.81 -1.72 -5.26
CA MET A 32 9.97 -1.95 -6.13
C MET A 32 10.40 -3.41 -6.20
N LYS A 33 10.40 -4.11 -5.05
CA LYS A 33 10.78 -5.52 -5.00
C LYS A 33 9.81 -6.39 -5.79
N ILE A 34 8.51 -6.07 -5.76
CA ILE A 34 7.47 -6.83 -6.46
C ILE A 34 7.53 -6.58 -7.97
N THR A 35 7.69 -5.33 -8.40
CA THR A 35 7.68 -4.98 -9.83
C THR A 35 9.03 -5.20 -10.51
N GLY A 36 10.13 -5.29 -9.75
CA GLY A 36 11.50 -5.35 -10.27
C GLY A 36 11.99 -4.04 -10.88
N GLN A 37 11.27 -2.93 -10.69
CA GLN A 37 11.63 -1.64 -11.26
C GLN A 37 12.64 -0.87 -10.41
N SER A 38 13.44 -0.03 -11.07
CA SER A 38 14.27 0.96 -10.40
C SER A 38 13.42 2.04 -9.70
N LEU A 39 14.02 2.78 -8.77
CA LEU A 39 13.34 3.83 -8.01
C LEU A 39 12.69 4.89 -8.93
N ARG A 40 13.39 5.28 -10.00
CA ARG A 40 12.87 6.23 -10.97
C ARG A 40 11.69 5.66 -11.75
N GLY A 41 11.80 4.40 -12.19
CA GLY A 41 10.75 3.73 -12.96
C GLY A 41 9.46 3.54 -12.15
N ILE A 42 9.58 3.04 -10.92
CA ILE A 42 8.41 2.82 -10.06
C ILE A 42 7.73 4.14 -9.68
N THR A 43 8.48 5.25 -9.53
CA THR A 43 7.89 6.51 -9.05
C THR A 43 6.82 7.01 -10.02
N GLN A 44 7.11 6.97 -11.33
CA GLN A 44 6.15 7.33 -12.36
C GLN A 44 4.96 6.35 -12.42
N SER A 45 5.20 5.07 -12.15
CA SER A 45 4.17 4.04 -12.10
C SER A 45 3.18 4.27 -10.95
N LEU A 46 3.70 4.55 -9.77
CA LEU A 46 2.95 4.72 -8.52
C LEU A 46 2.12 6.01 -8.50
N GLU A 47 2.52 7.04 -9.24
CA GLU A 47 1.73 8.27 -9.39
C GLU A 47 0.34 8.02 -9.95
N LYS A 48 0.18 6.95 -10.73
CA LYS A 48 -1.10 6.57 -11.37
C LYS A 48 -1.95 5.63 -10.52
N LEU A 49 -1.43 5.17 -9.39
CA LEU A 49 -2.13 4.23 -8.51
C LEU A 49 -2.71 4.94 -7.29
N PRO A 50 -3.88 4.49 -6.78
CA PRO A 50 -4.40 4.97 -5.50
C PRO A 50 -3.37 4.77 -4.39
N ALA A 51 -3.28 5.76 -3.51
CA ALA A 51 -2.35 5.73 -2.40
C ALA A 51 -3.02 6.25 -1.13
N PHE A 52 -2.60 5.68 0.00
CA PHE A 52 -3.01 6.07 1.33
C PHE A 52 -1.87 6.84 1.98
N TYR A 53 -2.19 7.91 2.70
CA TYR A 53 -1.22 8.66 3.49
C TYR A 53 -1.50 8.42 4.96
N LEU A 54 -0.76 7.50 5.55
CA LEU A 54 -0.94 7.10 6.94
C LEU A 54 0.34 7.38 7.72
N LYS A 55 0.20 7.66 9.02
CA LYS A 55 1.35 7.59 9.92
C LYS A 55 1.76 6.12 9.98
N ASP A 56 2.95 5.82 9.46
CA ASP A 56 3.41 4.43 9.39
C ASP A 56 3.68 3.94 10.80
N ILE A 57 2.75 3.16 11.35
CA ILE A 57 2.85 2.58 12.69
C ILE A 57 4.09 1.67 12.82
N ARG A 58 4.64 1.19 11.70
CA ARG A 58 5.90 0.42 11.67
C ARG A 58 7.13 1.28 11.93
N LYS A 59 7.04 2.60 11.70
CA LYS A 59 8.12 3.55 11.99
C LYS A 59 7.92 4.09 13.39
N THR A 60 8.35 3.31 14.37
CA THR A 60 8.23 3.61 15.79
C THR A 60 8.94 4.88 16.25
N ASN A 61 9.84 5.51 15.47
CA ASN A 61 10.63 6.65 15.95
C ASN A 61 11.17 7.64 14.90
N GLN A 62 10.68 7.64 13.65
CA GLN A 62 11.26 8.49 12.60
C GLN A 62 10.22 9.41 11.95
N GLY A 63 9.98 10.53 12.63
CA GLY A 63 9.34 11.73 12.09
C GLY A 63 7.81 11.72 12.06
N ASN A 64 7.22 12.90 12.29
CA ASN A 64 5.77 13.15 12.18
C ASN A 64 5.24 13.11 10.73
N GLY A 65 5.98 12.50 9.80
CA GLY A 65 5.65 12.48 8.39
C GLY A 65 4.63 11.39 8.04
N LEU A 66 3.62 11.75 7.26
CA LEU A 66 2.75 10.76 6.62
C LEU A 66 3.56 9.95 5.61
N THR A 67 3.44 8.64 5.66
CA THR A 67 4.04 7.73 4.69
C THR A 67 3.01 7.39 3.62
N ARG A 68 3.43 7.50 2.36
CA ARG A 68 2.63 7.09 1.22
C ARG A 68 2.68 5.57 1.07
N LEU A 69 1.52 4.94 1.17
CA LEU A 69 1.30 3.50 1.11
C LEU A 69 0.42 3.13 -0.09
N TYR A 70 0.60 1.93 -0.61
CA TYR A 70 -0.11 1.42 -1.78
C TYR A 70 -0.69 0.05 -1.48
N LEU A 71 -1.86 -0.27 -2.04
CA LEU A 71 -2.41 -1.61 -1.92
C LEU A 71 -1.54 -2.62 -2.66
N LYS A 72 -1.10 -3.65 -1.95
CA LYS A 72 -0.32 -4.78 -2.48
C LYS A 72 -0.98 -5.38 -3.72
N LYS A 73 -2.30 -5.58 -3.67
CA LYS A 73 -3.09 -6.11 -4.79
C LYS A 73 -2.94 -5.26 -6.07
N ASP A 74 -2.92 -3.94 -5.95
CA ASP A 74 -2.79 -3.03 -7.10
C ASP A 74 -1.38 -3.09 -7.69
N ILE A 75 -0.36 -3.16 -6.83
CA ILE A 75 1.04 -3.35 -7.24
C ILE A 75 1.23 -4.69 -7.96
N GLU A 76 0.66 -5.77 -7.42
CA GLU A 76 0.74 -7.10 -8.05
C GLU A 76 0.01 -7.13 -9.41
N ASN A 77 -1.16 -6.49 -9.50
CA ASN A 77 -1.88 -6.37 -10.76
C ASN A 77 -1.07 -5.57 -11.78
N TYR A 78 -0.44 -4.48 -11.34
CA TYR A 78 0.44 -3.68 -12.18
C TYR A 78 1.67 -4.48 -12.67
N ALA A 79 2.32 -5.24 -11.79
CA ALA A 79 3.44 -6.11 -12.15
C ALA A 79 3.03 -7.17 -13.20
N LYS A 80 1.79 -7.68 -13.11
CA LYS A 80 1.24 -8.62 -14.10
C LYS A 80 0.98 -7.97 -15.46
N THR A 81 0.50 -6.72 -15.51
CA THR A 81 0.25 -6.03 -16.79
C THR A 81 1.55 -5.68 -17.51
N MET A 82 2.58 -5.29 -16.77
CA MET A 82 3.95 -5.09 -17.27
C MET A 82 4.49 -6.32 -18.00
N LYS A 83 4.38 -7.50 -17.39
CA LYS A 83 4.88 -8.77 -17.95
C LYS A 83 4.16 -9.20 -19.23
N LYS A 84 2.91 -8.77 -19.43
CA LYS A 84 2.11 -9.12 -20.61
C LYS A 84 2.45 -8.28 -21.86
N GLY A 85 3.33 -7.27 -21.73
CA GLY A 85 3.65 -6.34 -22.80
C GLY A 85 2.47 -5.45 -23.21
N PRO A 86 2.70 -4.37 -23.97
CA PRO A 86 1.59 -3.59 -24.53
C PRO A 86 0.73 -4.50 -25.41
N LYS A 87 -0.58 -4.57 -25.15
CA LYS A 87 -1.51 -5.19 -26.10
C LYS A 87 -1.33 -4.46 -27.44
N LYS A 88 -0.80 -5.14 -28.46
CA LYS A 88 -0.89 -4.68 -29.84
C LYS A 88 -2.37 -4.43 -30.10
N LYS A 89 -2.73 -3.18 -30.44
CA LYS A 89 -4.03 -2.89 -31.02
C LYS A 89 -4.09 -3.70 -32.32
N SER A 90 -4.93 -4.73 -32.35
CA SER A 90 -5.39 -5.35 -33.61
C SER A 90 -6.38 -4.43 -34.28
#